data_AF-A0AA43BRJ8-F1
#
_entry.id   AF-A0AA43BRJ8-F1
#
_cell.length_a   1.000
_cell.length_b   1.000
_cell.length_c   1.000
_cell.angle_alpha   90.00
_cell.angle_beta   90.00
_cell.angle_gamma   90.00
#
_symmetry.space_group_name_H-M   'P 1'
#
loop_
_entity.id
_entity.type
_entity.pdbx_description
1 polymer ?
#
loop_
_entity_poly.entity_id
_entity_poly.type
_entity_poly.pdbx_seq_one_letter_code
_entity_poly.pdbx_strand_id
1 'polypeptide(L)'
;MIIKEEIALPQANNAARDQGQRPTCIAFALSELNLRFAPQSEVLSPEYVYQGAATLTSNWASGDGVSLGLALQVASFGQPTEQDFPYQATEPSPPVSLPPVGLRLYGRALDLLPHDPDSIADAIRRNLPVGIGMRLTQSFFIPASGVVTFEQLPLSNALHAVAVVGLGRADDGAPYFRIRNSWGDKWGAHGQAWLPEIYIREHVICAFGG
;
A
#
# COMPACT_ATOMS: atom_id res chain seq x y z
N MET A 1 21.21 -13.90 -7.09
CA MET A 1 21.03 -13.35 -5.74
C MET A 1 19.81 -14.03 -5.15
N ILE A 2 19.95 -14.69 -4.00
CA ILE A 2 18.83 -15.26 -3.27
C ILE A 2 18.55 -14.34 -2.08
N ILE A 3 17.28 -14.02 -1.85
CA ILE A 3 16.84 -13.29 -0.66
C ILE A 3 16.21 -14.30 0.27
N LYS A 4 16.84 -14.52 1.43
CA LYS A 4 16.31 -15.33 2.50
C LYS A 4 15.30 -14.51 3.29
N GLU A 5 14.05 -14.96 3.31
CA GLU A 5 13.01 -14.34 4.13
C GLU A 5 13.31 -14.52 5.63
N GLU A 6 13.21 -13.43 6.38
CA GLU A 6 13.39 -13.39 7.83
C GLU A 6 12.05 -13.20 8.54
N ILE A 7 11.18 -12.34 8.01
CA ILE A 7 9.85 -12.04 8.54
C ILE A 7 8.87 -11.92 7.38
N ALA A 8 7.71 -12.58 7.48
CA ALA A 8 6.55 -12.33 6.64
C ALA A 8 5.31 -12.15 7.52
N LEU A 9 4.62 -11.02 7.35
CA LEU A 9 3.35 -10.77 8.01
C LEU A 9 2.23 -11.59 7.33
N PRO A 10 1.13 -11.92 8.03
CA PRO A 10 0.07 -12.77 7.49
C PRO A 10 -0.50 -12.32 6.14
N GLN A 11 -0.55 -11.00 5.90
CA GLN A 11 -1.06 -10.42 4.65
C GLN A 11 -0.22 -10.83 3.43
N ALA A 12 1.05 -11.18 3.59
CA ALA A 12 1.93 -11.63 2.50
C ALA A 12 1.40 -12.88 1.78
N ASN A 13 0.54 -13.66 2.43
CA ASN A 13 -0.06 -14.88 1.88
C ASN A 13 -1.39 -14.64 1.15
N ASN A 14 -1.95 -13.43 1.23
CA ASN A 14 -3.19 -13.09 0.54
C ASN A 14 -2.91 -12.82 -0.94
N ALA A 15 -3.87 -13.14 -1.81
CA ALA A 15 -3.79 -12.78 -3.21
C ALA A 15 -3.61 -11.26 -3.36
N ALA A 16 -2.75 -10.84 -4.28
CA ALA A 16 -2.59 -9.43 -4.60
C ALA A 16 -3.85 -8.92 -5.32
N ARG A 17 -4.25 -7.71 -4.97
CA ARG A 17 -5.40 -7.05 -5.60
C ARG A 17 -4.94 -6.13 -6.73
N ASP A 18 -5.89 -5.68 -7.53
CA ASP A 18 -5.63 -4.83 -8.69
C ASP A 18 -6.47 -3.54 -8.62
N GLN A 19 -5.79 -2.40 -8.63
CA GLN A 19 -6.40 -1.07 -8.67
C GLN A 19 -6.81 -0.66 -10.11
N GLY A 20 -6.40 -1.43 -11.11
CA GLY A 20 -6.56 -1.08 -12.51
C GLY A 20 -5.93 0.26 -12.86
N GLN A 21 -6.63 1.05 -13.67
CA GLN A 21 -6.16 2.37 -14.14
C GLN A 21 -6.50 3.50 -13.17
N ARG A 22 -7.11 3.19 -12.01
CA ARG A 22 -7.57 4.21 -11.06
C ARG A 22 -6.44 4.62 -10.11
N PRO A 23 -6.27 5.92 -9.79
CA PRO A 23 -5.25 6.43 -8.87
C PRO A 23 -5.63 6.17 -7.41
N THR A 24 -5.73 4.90 -7.03
CA THR A 24 -6.27 4.44 -5.72
C THR A 24 -5.23 3.72 -4.86
N CYS A 25 -3.95 3.75 -5.24
CA CYS A 25 -2.87 3.02 -4.55
C CYS A 25 -2.76 3.33 -3.06
N ILE A 26 -2.99 4.58 -2.64
CA ILE A 26 -3.03 4.97 -1.22
C ILE A 26 -4.13 4.20 -0.47
N ALA A 27 -5.33 4.09 -1.04
CA ALA A 27 -6.44 3.39 -0.42
C ALA A 27 -6.18 1.88 -0.30
N PHE A 28 -5.57 1.28 -1.32
CA PHE A 28 -5.12 -0.12 -1.26
C PHE A 28 -4.05 -0.34 -0.18
N ALA A 29 -3.04 0.51 -0.11
CA ALA A 29 -2.00 0.43 0.91
C ALA A 29 -2.61 0.51 2.32
N LEU A 30 -3.53 1.46 2.56
CA LEU A 30 -4.26 1.59 3.84
C LEU A 30 -5.17 0.39 4.16
N SER A 31 -5.79 -0.21 3.14
CA SER A 31 -6.55 -1.47 3.28
C SER A 31 -5.66 -2.61 3.78
N GLU A 32 -4.45 -2.76 3.25
CA GLU A 32 -3.48 -3.78 3.68
C GLU A 32 -3.06 -3.59 5.15
N LEU A 33 -2.95 -2.34 5.64
CA LEU A 33 -2.59 -2.07 7.04
C LEU A 33 -3.71 -2.49 8.00
N ASN A 34 -4.95 -2.15 7.65
CA ASN A 34 -6.13 -2.47 8.46
C ASN A 34 -6.57 -3.94 8.33
N LEU A 35 -6.07 -4.68 7.33
CA LEU A 35 -6.49 -6.05 7.04
C LEU A 35 -6.40 -7.01 8.23
N ARG A 36 -5.43 -6.79 9.13
CA ARG A 36 -5.26 -7.58 10.35
C ARG A 36 -6.43 -7.51 11.35
N PHE A 37 -7.33 -6.54 11.19
CA PHE A 37 -8.52 -6.37 12.01
C PHE A 37 -9.78 -6.97 11.36
N ALA A 38 -9.69 -7.34 10.08
CA ALA A 38 -10.80 -7.93 9.34
C ALA A 38 -11.13 -9.34 9.87
N PRO A 39 -12.37 -9.83 9.66
CA PRO A 39 -12.69 -11.23 9.83
C PRO A 39 -11.78 -12.12 8.96
N GLN A 40 -11.58 -13.36 9.37
CA GLN A 40 -10.76 -14.29 8.60
C GLN A 40 -11.30 -14.46 7.17
N SER A 41 -10.39 -14.55 6.20
CA SER A 41 -10.68 -14.76 4.77
C SER A 41 -11.37 -13.60 4.05
N GLU A 42 -11.52 -12.44 4.68
CA GLU A 42 -12.05 -11.23 4.04
C GLU A 42 -10.93 -10.23 3.71
N VAL A 43 -11.19 -9.39 2.71
CA VAL A 43 -10.37 -8.21 2.40
C VAL A 43 -11.17 -6.94 2.67
N LEU A 44 -10.48 -5.85 2.99
CA LEU A 44 -11.13 -4.56 3.25
C LEU A 44 -11.28 -3.75 1.97
N SER A 45 -12.28 -2.87 1.98
CA SER A 45 -12.67 -2.05 0.84
C SER A 45 -11.78 -0.80 0.70
N PRO A 46 -10.91 -0.72 -0.33
CA PRO A 46 -10.21 0.53 -0.67
C PRO A 46 -11.17 1.58 -1.25
N GLU A 47 -12.31 1.18 -1.83
CA GLU A 47 -13.29 2.12 -2.39
C GLU A 47 -13.84 3.05 -1.32
N TYR A 48 -14.11 2.53 -0.12
CA TYR A 48 -14.60 3.29 1.02
C TYR A 48 -13.65 4.43 1.40
N VAL A 49 -12.34 4.14 1.48
CA VAL A 49 -11.33 5.17 1.77
C VAL A 49 -11.22 6.14 0.61
N TYR A 50 -11.22 5.64 -0.63
CA TYR A 50 -11.09 6.47 -1.81
C TYR A 50 -12.23 7.47 -1.95
N GLN A 51 -13.49 7.01 -1.94
CA GLN A 51 -14.64 7.88 -2.04
C GLN A 51 -14.77 8.80 -0.83
N GLY A 52 -14.52 8.29 0.37
CA GLY A 52 -14.50 9.12 1.59
C GLY A 52 -13.51 10.27 1.47
N ALA A 53 -12.26 10.00 1.07
CA ALA A 53 -11.25 11.04 0.93
C ALA A 53 -11.53 11.97 -0.27
N ALA A 54 -12.09 11.47 -1.36
CA ALA A 54 -12.51 12.27 -2.50
C ALA A 54 -13.62 13.25 -2.12
N THR A 55 -14.60 12.84 -1.28
CA THR A 55 -15.66 13.75 -0.80
C THR A 55 -15.14 14.89 0.07
N LEU A 56 -13.98 14.72 0.72
CA LEU A 56 -13.30 15.73 1.52
C LEU A 56 -12.35 16.62 0.69
N THR A 57 -12.13 16.29 -0.58
CA THR A 57 -11.20 17.01 -1.45
C THR A 57 -11.93 18.10 -2.22
N SER A 58 -11.55 19.36 -1.99
CA SER A 58 -12.09 20.52 -2.71
C SER A 58 -11.85 20.41 -4.21
N ASN A 59 -12.91 20.58 -5.02
CA ASN A 59 -12.88 20.51 -6.49
C ASN A 59 -12.31 19.20 -7.05
N TRP A 60 -12.47 18.09 -6.31
CA TRP A 60 -12.06 16.78 -6.81
C TRP A 60 -12.72 16.44 -8.14
N ALA A 61 -11.93 15.92 -9.09
CA ALA A 61 -12.37 15.39 -10.36
C ALA A 61 -11.91 13.93 -10.56
N SER A 62 -12.63 13.22 -11.43
CA SER A 62 -12.31 11.84 -11.79
C SER A 62 -10.87 11.72 -12.28
N GLY A 63 -10.08 10.85 -11.65
CA GLY A 63 -8.66 10.66 -11.98
C GLY A 63 -7.67 11.51 -11.19
N ASP A 64 -8.12 12.39 -10.28
CA ASP A 64 -7.21 13.19 -9.43
C ASP A 64 -6.48 12.35 -8.36
N GLY A 65 -7.02 11.18 -8.03
CA GLY A 65 -6.56 10.44 -6.84
C GLY A 65 -7.02 11.10 -5.55
N VAL A 66 -6.35 10.80 -4.44
CA VAL A 66 -6.62 11.40 -3.13
C VAL A 66 -5.33 11.72 -2.40
N SER A 67 -5.34 12.72 -1.52
CA SER A 67 -4.18 13.01 -0.69
C SER A 67 -4.03 11.97 0.43
N LEU A 68 -2.78 11.67 0.80
CA LEU A 68 -2.50 10.74 1.89
C LEU A 68 -3.14 11.19 3.22
N GLY A 69 -3.13 12.50 3.52
CA GLY A 69 -3.70 13.03 4.76
C GLY A 69 -5.20 12.77 4.89
N LEU A 70 -5.98 13.06 3.84
CA LEU A 70 -7.42 12.80 3.84
C LEU A 70 -7.72 11.29 3.83
N ALA A 71 -6.92 10.50 3.11
CA ALA A 71 -7.07 9.04 3.12
C ALA A 71 -6.77 8.44 4.50
N LEU A 72 -5.74 8.92 5.20
CA LEU A 72 -5.43 8.54 6.59
C LEU A 72 -6.57 8.91 7.55
N GLN A 73 -7.12 10.12 7.41
CA GLN A 73 -8.26 10.57 8.21
C GLN A 73 -9.45 9.61 8.07
N VAL A 74 -9.78 9.18 6.85
CA VAL A 74 -10.89 8.26 6.61
C VAL A 74 -10.55 6.84 7.09
N ALA A 75 -9.38 6.31 6.73
CA ALA A 75 -8.97 4.95 7.06
C ALA A 75 -8.72 4.72 8.56
N SER A 76 -8.49 5.78 9.34
CA SER A 76 -8.28 5.70 10.80
C SER A 76 -9.53 5.28 11.58
N PHE A 77 -10.72 5.40 10.99
CA PHE A 77 -11.97 4.86 11.54
C PHE A 77 -12.17 3.37 11.17
N GLY A 78 -11.26 2.81 10.39
CA GLY A 78 -11.39 1.50 9.77
C GLY A 78 -12.14 1.54 8.44
N GLN A 79 -12.32 0.36 7.86
CA GLN A 79 -12.94 0.15 6.56
C GLN A 79 -13.95 -1.00 6.63
N PRO A 80 -15.03 -0.95 5.85
CA PRO A 80 -15.86 -2.12 5.68
C PRO A 80 -15.14 -3.21 4.90
N THR A 81 -15.74 -4.39 4.89
CA THR A 81 -15.33 -5.49 4.04
C THR A 81 -15.54 -5.11 2.57
N GLU A 82 -14.81 -5.73 1.68
CA GLU A 82 -15.03 -5.62 0.23
C GLU A 82 -16.43 -6.12 -0.18
N GLN A 83 -16.99 -7.09 0.55
CA GLN A 83 -18.33 -7.59 0.29
C GLN A 83 -19.40 -6.52 0.56
N ASP A 84 -19.23 -5.75 1.64
CA ASP A 84 -20.17 -4.71 2.04
C ASP A 84 -20.03 -3.44 1.19
N PHE A 85 -18.82 -3.16 0.68
CA PHE A 85 -18.57 -2.01 -0.20
C PHE A 85 -17.56 -2.35 -1.31
N PRO A 86 -18.02 -2.94 -2.43
CA PRO A 86 -17.12 -3.43 -3.47
C PRO A 86 -16.33 -2.35 -4.19
N TYR A 87 -15.10 -2.68 -4.57
CA TYR A 87 -14.26 -1.86 -5.43
C TYR A 87 -14.85 -1.71 -6.83
N GLN A 88 -14.80 -0.47 -7.33
CA GLN A 88 -15.38 -0.14 -8.63
C GLN A 88 -14.32 -0.19 -9.74
N ALA A 89 -14.70 -0.67 -10.93
CA ALA A 89 -13.78 -0.70 -12.07
C ALA A 89 -13.51 0.69 -12.66
N THR A 90 -14.39 1.66 -12.39
CA THR A 90 -14.37 3.00 -12.98
C THR A 90 -14.33 4.08 -11.90
N GLU A 91 -13.77 5.23 -12.24
CA GLU A 91 -13.79 6.42 -11.40
C GLU A 91 -15.23 6.88 -11.10
N PRO A 92 -15.52 7.37 -9.86
CA PRO A 92 -16.79 8.00 -9.58
C PRO A 92 -16.91 9.33 -10.33
N SER A 93 -18.14 9.67 -10.73
CA SER A 93 -18.43 11.00 -11.30
C SER A 93 -18.60 12.03 -10.18
N PRO A 94 -18.14 13.28 -10.36
CA PRO A 94 -18.41 14.35 -9.41
C PRO A 94 -19.89 14.78 -9.47
N PRO A 95 -20.55 15.07 -8.33
CA PRO A 95 -20.03 14.95 -6.97
C PRO A 95 -19.90 13.48 -6.53
N VAL A 96 -18.79 13.14 -5.88
CA VAL A 96 -18.58 11.79 -5.33
C VAL A 96 -19.58 11.53 -4.22
N SER A 97 -20.21 10.36 -4.26
CA SER A 97 -21.16 9.95 -3.23
C SER A 97 -20.43 9.70 -1.91
N LEU A 98 -21.02 10.15 -0.81
CA LEU A 98 -20.52 9.80 0.53
C LEU A 98 -20.63 8.29 0.74
N PRO A 99 -19.61 7.65 1.34
CA PRO A 99 -19.73 6.26 1.75
C PRO A 99 -20.93 6.04 2.69
N PRO A 100 -21.55 4.84 2.67
CA PRO A 100 -22.75 4.58 3.46
C PRO A 100 -22.46 4.65 4.96
N VAL A 101 -23.41 5.19 5.73
CA VAL A 101 -23.38 5.12 7.19
C VAL A 101 -23.87 3.76 7.68
N GLY A 102 -23.35 3.30 8.83
CA GLY A 102 -23.82 2.08 9.50
C GLY A 102 -23.14 0.78 9.06
N LEU A 103 -22.16 0.84 8.15
CA LEU A 103 -21.30 -0.31 7.86
C LEU A 103 -20.39 -0.62 9.05
N ARG A 104 -20.11 -1.91 9.28
CA ARG A 104 -19.12 -2.31 10.28
C ARG A 104 -17.72 -2.01 9.75
N LEU A 105 -16.93 -1.27 10.54
CA LEU A 105 -15.59 -0.86 10.16
C LEU A 105 -14.54 -1.67 10.92
N TYR A 106 -13.50 -2.09 10.21
CA TYR A 106 -12.35 -2.81 10.73
C TYR A 106 -11.09 -1.99 10.51
N GLY A 107 -10.40 -1.68 11.61
CA GLY A 107 -9.19 -0.90 11.56
C GLY A 107 -8.90 -0.23 12.88
N ARG A 108 -7.92 0.67 12.85
CA ARG A 108 -7.53 1.50 13.99
C ARG A 108 -6.99 2.84 13.50
N ALA A 109 -6.68 3.72 14.44
CA ALA A 109 -5.96 4.95 14.15
C ALA A 109 -4.63 4.65 13.43
N LEU A 110 -4.42 5.35 12.31
CA LEU A 110 -3.21 5.33 11.49
C LEU A 110 -2.62 6.74 11.46
N ASP A 111 -1.30 6.84 11.40
CA ASP A 111 -0.58 8.11 11.35
C ASP A 111 0.62 8.03 10.41
N LEU A 112 1.26 9.18 10.17
CA LEU A 112 2.56 9.25 9.54
C LEU A 112 3.63 8.65 10.46
N LEU A 113 4.57 7.94 9.85
CA LEU A 113 5.71 7.33 10.53
C LEU A 113 7.02 7.91 9.98
N PRO A 114 8.13 7.82 10.75
CA PRO A 114 9.45 7.96 10.17
C PRO A 114 9.62 6.95 9.02
N HIS A 115 10.16 7.43 7.90
CA HIS A 115 10.26 6.63 6.66
C HIS A 115 11.68 6.12 6.39
N ASP A 116 12.58 6.25 7.36
CA ASP A 116 13.90 5.65 7.26
C ASP A 116 13.82 4.11 7.35
N PRO A 117 14.76 3.38 6.73
CA PRO A 117 14.72 1.92 6.69
C PRO A 117 14.67 1.25 8.07
N ASP A 118 15.33 1.81 9.08
CA ASP A 118 15.41 1.21 10.42
C ASP A 118 14.05 1.28 11.11
N SER A 119 13.39 2.45 11.07
CA SER A 119 12.04 2.64 11.61
C SER A 119 11.00 1.72 10.95
N ILE A 120 11.08 1.58 9.62
CA ILE A 120 10.19 0.67 8.88
C ILE A 120 10.46 -0.78 9.30
N ALA A 121 11.72 -1.20 9.37
CA ALA A 121 12.08 -2.56 9.79
C ALA A 121 11.62 -2.87 11.21
N ASP A 122 11.75 -1.93 12.15
CA ASP A 122 11.31 -2.09 13.53
C ASP A 122 9.80 -2.24 13.65
N ALA A 123 9.02 -1.52 12.85
CA ALA A 123 7.57 -1.73 12.78
C ALA A 123 7.22 -3.15 12.30
N ILE A 124 7.87 -3.63 11.23
CA ILE A 124 7.64 -4.99 10.71
C ILE A 124 8.03 -6.05 11.75
N ARG A 125 9.14 -5.88 12.47
CA ARG A 125 9.55 -6.77 13.58
C ARG A 125 8.53 -6.82 14.72
N ARG A 126 7.74 -5.77 14.89
CA ARG A 126 6.63 -5.69 15.87
C ARG A 126 5.30 -6.20 15.32
N ASN A 127 5.30 -6.88 14.18
CA ASN A 127 4.11 -7.34 13.46
C ASN A 127 3.15 -6.20 13.08
N LEU A 128 3.71 -5.03 12.75
CA LEU A 128 2.96 -3.88 12.24
C LEU A 128 3.30 -3.68 10.77
N PRO A 129 2.37 -3.91 9.82
CA PRO A 129 2.60 -3.55 8.43
C PRO A 129 2.77 -2.03 8.30
N VAL A 130 3.55 -1.60 7.31
CA VAL A 130 3.82 -0.17 7.07
C VAL A 130 3.48 0.18 5.63
N GLY A 131 2.64 1.18 5.43
CA GLY A 131 2.43 1.77 4.12
C GLY A 131 3.57 2.72 3.80
N ILE A 132 4.02 2.73 2.56
CA ILE A 132 5.06 3.64 2.08
C ILE A 132 4.62 4.32 0.79
N GLY A 133 4.88 5.62 0.68
CA GLY A 133 4.78 6.38 -0.56
C GLY A 133 6.17 6.63 -1.12
N MET A 134 6.36 6.38 -2.41
CA MET A 134 7.69 6.44 -3.04
C MET A 134 7.65 6.99 -4.46
N ARG A 135 8.83 7.40 -4.93
CA ARG A 135 9.09 7.64 -6.35
C ARG A 135 9.43 6.32 -7.03
N LEU A 136 8.89 6.11 -8.23
CA LEU A 136 9.15 4.90 -9.01
C LEU A 136 10.36 5.06 -9.92
N THR A 137 11.09 3.97 -10.11
CA THR A 137 12.13 3.83 -11.14
C THR A 137 11.65 2.89 -12.24
N GLN A 138 12.40 2.74 -13.33
CA GLN A 138 12.01 1.88 -14.46
C GLN A 138 11.94 0.40 -14.06
N SER A 139 12.87 -0.04 -13.22
CA SER A 139 12.93 -1.41 -12.69
C SER A 139 11.72 -1.78 -11.83
N PHE A 140 11.04 -0.80 -11.22
CA PHE A 140 9.84 -1.05 -10.41
C PHE A 140 8.70 -1.65 -11.24
N PHE A 141 8.56 -1.25 -12.50
CA PHE A 141 7.50 -1.76 -13.38
C PHE A 141 7.71 -3.22 -13.78
N ILE A 142 8.96 -3.69 -13.74
CA ILE A 142 9.35 -5.03 -14.19
C ILE A 142 10.34 -5.65 -13.18
N PRO A 143 9.87 -6.04 -11.97
CA PRO A 143 10.76 -6.65 -10.98
C PRO A 143 11.38 -7.93 -11.55
N ALA A 144 12.71 -8.00 -11.59
CA ALA A 144 13.44 -9.13 -12.12
C ALA A 144 13.54 -10.22 -11.04
N SER A 145 12.99 -11.40 -11.30
CA SER A 145 12.94 -12.51 -10.33
C SER A 145 12.38 -12.10 -8.95
N GLY A 146 11.38 -11.21 -8.95
CA GLY A 146 10.75 -10.72 -7.71
C GLY A 146 11.56 -9.65 -6.97
N VAL A 147 12.59 -9.06 -7.57
CA VAL A 147 13.42 -8.01 -6.96
C VAL A 147 13.36 -6.75 -7.83
N VAL A 148 13.16 -5.59 -7.20
CA VAL A 148 13.32 -4.30 -7.87
C VAL A 148 14.79 -3.90 -7.79
N THR A 149 15.46 -3.85 -8.94
CA THR A 149 16.85 -3.37 -9.03
C THR A 149 16.92 -1.90 -8.63
N PHE A 150 17.88 -1.54 -7.79
CA PHE A 150 18.08 -0.13 -7.45
C PHE A 150 18.57 0.67 -8.67
N GLU A 151 17.91 1.80 -8.92
CA GLU A 151 18.31 2.80 -9.91
C GLU A 151 18.37 4.15 -9.20
N GLN A 152 19.45 4.92 -9.40
CA GLN A 152 19.65 6.17 -8.66
C GLN A 152 18.64 7.26 -9.04
N LEU A 153 18.21 7.30 -10.30
CA LEU A 153 17.33 8.34 -10.81
C LEU A 153 15.88 7.84 -10.88
N PRO A 154 14.95 8.40 -10.10
CA PRO A 154 13.54 8.09 -10.24
C PRO A 154 12.96 8.72 -11.52
N LEU A 155 11.86 8.15 -12.00
CA LEU A 155 11.07 8.74 -13.07
C LEU A 155 10.39 10.03 -12.59
N SER A 156 10.27 10.99 -13.51
CA SER A 156 9.57 12.24 -13.22
C SER A 156 8.08 11.98 -13.03
N ASN A 157 7.49 12.52 -11.96
CA ASN A 157 6.05 12.44 -11.64
C ASN A 157 5.48 11.02 -11.45
N ALA A 158 6.30 10.01 -11.21
CA ALA A 158 5.84 8.65 -10.92
C ALA A 158 5.82 8.40 -9.40
N LEU A 159 4.73 8.80 -8.74
CA LEU A 159 4.50 8.53 -7.31
C LEU A 159 3.57 7.35 -7.13
N HIS A 160 3.84 6.52 -6.14
CA HIS A 160 3.03 5.34 -5.86
C HIS A 160 3.09 4.94 -4.39
N ALA A 161 2.05 4.26 -3.91
CA ALA A 161 1.95 3.76 -2.56
C ALA A 161 1.78 2.24 -2.53
N VAL A 162 2.50 1.57 -1.63
CA VAL A 162 2.47 0.11 -1.42
C VAL A 162 2.56 -0.20 0.08
N ALA A 163 2.36 -1.46 0.47
CA ALA A 163 2.52 -1.91 1.84
C ALA A 163 3.76 -2.79 2.01
N VAL A 164 4.62 -2.47 2.97
CA VAL A 164 5.70 -3.34 3.45
C VAL A 164 5.10 -4.38 4.39
N VAL A 165 5.36 -5.65 4.10
CA VAL A 165 4.79 -6.80 4.83
C VAL A 165 5.82 -7.86 5.21
N GLY A 166 7.10 -7.56 5.07
CA GLY A 166 8.14 -8.52 5.42
C GLY A 166 9.54 -7.96 5.29
N LEU A 167 10.47 -8.71 5.87
CA LEU A 167 11.90 -8.45 5.83
C LEU A 167 12.63 -9.69 5.35
N GLY A 168 13.73 -9.47 4.65
CA GLY A 168 14.61 -10.51 4.16
C GLY A 168 16.02 -10.00 4.03
N ARG A 169 16.93 -10.91 3.71
CA ARG A 169 18.35 -10.62 3.58
C ARG A 169 18.94 -11.36 2.41
N ALA A 170 19.76 -10.69 1.60
CA ALA A 170 20.54 -11.36 0.58
C ALA A 170 21.69 -12.17 1.19
N ASP A 171 22.28 -13.06 0.39
CA ASP A 171 23.39 -13.93 0.81
C ASP A 171 24.62 -13.14 1.33
N ASP A 172 24.80 -11.91 0.89
CA ASP A 172 25.87 -10.99 1.31
C ASP A 172 25.53 -10.18 2.58
N GLY A 173 24.35 -10.40 3.16
CA GLY A 173 23.88 -9.72 4.36
C GLY A 173 23.06 -8.45 4.10
N ALA A 174 22.93 -8.00 2.84
CA ALA A 174 22.19 -6.78 2.51
C ALA A 174 20.68 -6.95 2.84
N PRO A 175 20.06 -5.99 3.54
CA PRO A 175 18.65 -6.08 3.91
C PRO A 175 17.69 -5.71 2.77
N TYR A 176 16.56 -6.41 2.74
CA TYR A 176 15.48 -6.24 1.76
C TYR A 176 14.12 -6.16 2.45
N PHE A 177 13.21 -5.40 1.84
CA PHE A 177 11.86 -5.16 2.32
C PHE A 177 10.87 -5.77 1.34
N ARG A 178 10.01 -6.67 1.83
CA ARG A 178 8.96 -7.29 1.01
C ARG A 178 7.79 -6.33 0.90
N ILE A 179 7.45 -5.91 -0.31
CA ILE A 179 6.30 -5.05 -0.58
C ILE A 179 5.17 -5.83 -1.25
N ARG A 180 3.93 -5.47 -0.90
CA ARG A 180 2.71 -5.83 -1.60
C ARG A 180 2.23 -4.65 -2.41
N ASN A 181 2.03 -4.88 -3.70
CA ASN A 181 1.54 -3.89 -4.64
C ASN A 181 0.05 -4.17 -4.96
N SER A 182 -0.60 -3.18 -5.57
CA SER A 182 -2.00 -3.21 -6.00
C SER A 182 -2.14 -3.25 -7.52
N TRP A 183 -1.22 -3.92 -8.23
CA TRP A 183 -1.22 -4.06 -9.69
C TRP A 183 -1.48 -5.50 -10.16
N GLY A 184 -2.24 -6.25 -9.35
CA GLY A 184 -2.57 -7.65 -9.63
C GLY A 184 -1.43 -8.62 -9.38
N ASP A 185 -1.75 -9.90 -9.48
CA ASP A 185 -0.85 -11.02 -9.19
C ASP A 185 0.26 -11.22 -10.23
N LYS A 186 0.04 -10.72 -11.45
CA LYS A 186 1.03 -10.80 -12.55
C LYS A 186 2.20 -9.84 -12.38
N TRP A 187 2.07 -8.82 -11.54
CA TRP A 187 3.18 -7.91 -11.27
C TRP A 187 4.17 -8.54 -10.27
N GLY A 188 5.46 -8.50 -10.60
CA GLY A 188 6.51 -9.08 -9.75
C GLY A 188 6.29 -10.58 -9.48
N ALA A 189 6.52 -11.01 -8.24
CA ALA A 189 6.26 -12.36 -7.76
C ALA A 189 4.90 -12.39 -7.03
N HIS A 190 3.83 -12.76 -7.74
CA HIS A 190 2.47 -12.85 -7.20
C HIS A 190 1.96 -11.52 -6.59
N GLY A 191 2.21 -10.40 -7.29
CA GLY A 191 1.87 -9.04 -6.87
C GLY A 191 2.78 -8.45 -5.79
N GLN A 192 3.95 -9.06 -5.59
CA GLN A 192 4.91 -8.69 -4.56
C GLN A 192 6.31 -8.55 -5.15
N ALA A 193 7.16 -7.79 -4.48
CA ALA A 193 8.56 -7.69 -4.81
C ALA A 193 9.40 -7.40 -3.57
N TRP A 194 10.70 -7.65 -3.67
CA TRP A 194 11.70 -7.21 -2.72
C TRP A 194 12.29 -5.87 -3.17
N LEU A 195 12.30 -4.90 -2.26
CA LEU A 195 13.04 -3.65 -2.41
C LEU A 195 14.34 -3.75 -1.61
N PRO A 196 15.51 -3.41 -2.18
CA PRO A 196 16.72 -3.27 -1.38
C PRO A 196 16.58 -2.06 -0.45
N GLU A 197 17.23 -2.10 0.70
CA GLU A 197 17.20 -1.00 1.69
C GLU A 197 17.56 0.36 1.10
N ILE A 198 18.52 0.41 0.16
CA ILE A 198 18.89 1.65 -0.53
C ILE A 198 17.74 2.24 -1.36
N TYR A 199 16.82 1.41 -1.88
CA TYR A 199 15.62 1.91 -2.55
C TYR A 199 14.69 2.59 -1.54
N ILE A 200 14.52 2.01 -0.35
CA ILE A 200 13.75 2.64 0.73
C ILE A 200 14.37 3.99 1.09
N ARG A 201 15.68 4.00 1.35
CA ARG A 201 16.42 5.19 1.76
C ARG A 201 16.36 6.35 0.76
N GLU A 202 16.47 6.05 -0.53
CA GLU A 202 16.63 7.07 -1.57
C GLU A 202 15.29 7.50 -2.22
N HIS A 203 14.30 6.60 -2.27
CA HIS A 203 13.08 6.83 -3.06
C HIS A 203 11.78 6.89 -2.26
N VAL A 204 11.75 6.42 -1.01
CA VAL A 204 10.58 6.58 -0.15
C VAL A 204 10.52 8.01 0.37
N ILE A 205 9.35 8.63 0.23
CA ILE A 205 9.12 10.03 0.62
C ILE A 205 8.18 10.16 1.82
N CYS A 206 7.44 9.09 2.15
CA CYS A 206 6.65 9.00 3.37
C CYS A 206 6.39 7.55 3.77
N ALA A 207 6.14 7.34 5.05
CA ALA A 207 5.66 6.09 5.61
C ALA A 207 4.45 6.36 6.52
N PHE A 208 3.56 5.38 6.66
CA PHE A 208 2.35 5.51 7.44
C PHE A 208 1.89 4.16 8.01
N GLY A 209 1.24 4.17 9.17
CA GLY A 209 0.77 2.97 9.85
C GLY A 209 0.28 3.23 11.28
N GLY A 210 -0.03 2.17 12.02
CA GLY A 210 -0.61 2.27 13.38
C GLY A 210 -0.58 0.97 14.18
#